data_AF-A0A934AFM0-F1
#
_entry.id   AF-A0A934AFM0-F1
#
_cell.length_a   1.000
_cell.length_b   1.000
_cell.length_c   1.000
_cell.angle_alpha   90.00
_cell.angle_beta   90.00
_cell.angle_gamma   90.00
#
_symmetry.space_group_name_H-M   'P 1'
#
loop_
_entity.id
_entity.type
_entity.pdbx_description
1 polymer ?
#
loop_
_entity_poly.entity_id
_entity_poly.type
_entity_poly.pdbx_seq_one_letter_code
_entity_poly.pdbx_strand_id
1 'polypeptide(L)'
;MKQNPFKDLVLDPEELEINDAIESGKVKAVPLSAREKRRLKQIAEYTLNKTRNINIRLSERTLLRLKAKAIEEGIPYQTLAGSIIHKYTSI
;
A
#
# COMPACT_ATOMS: atom_id res chain seq x y z
N MET A 1 18.21 -7.21 8.64
CA MET A 1 17.29 -6.54 9.59
C MET A 1 16.26 -5.79 8.75
N LYS A 2 14.99 -6.19 8.78
CA LYS A 2 13.94 -5.45 8.06
C LYS A 2 13.61 -4.22 8.90
N GLN A 3 13.75 -3.01 8.34
CA GLN A 3 13.28 -1.80 9.02
C GLN A 3 11.80 -1.96 9.29
N ASN A 4 11.37 -1.72 10.53
CA ASN A 4 9.94 -1.71 10.89
C ASN A 4 9.33 -0.46 10.23
N PRO A 5 8.46 -0.59 9.20
CA PRO A 5 7.90 0.55 8.50
C PRO A 5 6.96 1.39 9.39
N PHE A 6 6.59 0.88 10.56
CA PHE A 6 5.65 1.52 11.49
C PHE A 6 6.33 2.25 12.66
N LYS A 7 7.66 2.46 12.60
CA LYS A 7 8.44 3.00 13.73
C LYS A 7 7.98 4.39 14.19
N ASP A 8 7.44 5.20 13.28
CA ASP A 8 6.99 6.58 13.52
C ASP A 8 5.49 6.77 13.21
N LEU A 9 4.70 5.69 13.28
CA LEU A 9 3.27 5.73 13.02
C LEU A 9 2.56 6.52 14.15
N VAL A 10 2.00 7.68 13.82
CA VAL A 10 1.17 8.46 14.75
C VAL A 10 -0.21 7.83 14.78
N LEU A 11 -0.50 7.10 15.86
CA LEU A 11 -1.81 6.50 16.10
C LEU A 11 -2.76 7.56 16.65
N ASP A 12 -4.00 7.52 16.19
CA ASP A 12 -5.06 8.30 16.82
C ASP A 12 -5.42 7.71 18.20
N PRO A 13 -6.21 8.44 19.03
CA PRO A 13 -6.56 7.97 20.37
C PRO A 13 -7.30 6.62 20.39
N GLU A 14 -8.10 6.32 19.37
CA GLU A 14 -8.86 5.06 19.26
C GLU A 14 -7.91 3.90 18.92
N GLU A 15 -7.00 4.11 17.97
CA GLU A 15 -5.98 3.13 17.58
C GLU A 15 -5.01 2.81 18.73
N LEU A 16 -4.62 3.81 19.52
CA LEU A 16 -3.76 3.62 20.69
C LEU A 16 -4.47 2.76 21.76
N GLU A 17 -5.74 3.05 22.03
CA GLU A 17 -6.55 2.28 22.99
C GLU A 17 -6.69 0.81 22.56
N ILE A 18 -6.89 0.55 21.26
CA ILE A 18 -6.94 -0.79 20.70
C ILE A 18 -5.60 -1.52 20.87
N ASN A 19 -4.48 -0.86 20.59
CA ASN A 19 -3.15 -1.44 20.78
C ASN A 19 -2.87 -1.78 22.24
N ASP A 20 -3.16 -0.86 23.15
CA ASP A 20 -3.00 -1.08 24.59
C ASP A 20 -3.87 -2.25 25.10
N ALA A 21 -5.10 -2.38 24.58
CA ALA A 21 -5.98 -3.49 24.91
C ALA A 21 -5.44 -4.85 24.42
N ILE A 22 -4.79 -4.87 23.25
CA ILE A 22 -4.13 -6.05 22.69
C ILE A 22 -2.87 -6.40 23.49
N GLU A 23 -1.98 -5.44 23.73
CA GLU A 23 -0.73 -5.65 24.47
C GLU A 23 -0.97 -6.07 25.93
N SER A 24 -1.98 -5.48 26.57
CA SER A 24 -2.37 -5.84 27.94
C SER A 24 -3.10 -7.19 28.03
N GLY A 25 -3.35 -7.88 26.90
CA GLY A 25 -4.00 -9.19 26.85
C GLY A 25 -5.47 -9.18 27.26
N LYS A 26 -6.09 -8.00 27.35
CA LYS A 26 -7.51 -7.82 27.72
C LYS A 26 -8.46 -8.28 26.62
N VAL A 27 -8.00 -8.30 25.36
CA VAL A 27 -8.74 -8.82 24.22
C VAL A 27 -8.16 -10.13 23.73
N LYS A 28 -9.02 -11.09 23.38
CA LYS A 28 -8.63 -12.36 22.77
C LYS A 28 -9.12 -12.39 21.33
N ALA A 29 -8.24 -12.81 20.42
CA ALA A 29 -8.61 -12.99 19.02
C ALA A 29 -9.71 -14.06 18.91
N VAL A 30 -10.84 -13.69 18.31
CA VAL A 30 -11.92 -14.64 18.02
C VAL A 30 -11.51 -15.48 16.80
N PRO A 31 -11.54 -16.83 16.89
CA PRO A 31 -11.16 -17.67 15.77
C PRO A 31 -12.17 -17.51 14.63
N LEU A 32 -11.71 -16.97 13.50
CA LEU A 32 -12.52 -16.84 12.29
C LEU A 32 -12.79 -18.22 11.67
N SER A 33 -14.05 -18.44 11.26
CA SER A 33 -14.44 -19.62 10.48
C SER A 33 -13.67 -19.67 9.14
N ALA A 34 -13.47 -20.86 8.57
CA ALA A 34 -12.82 -21.00 7.27
C ALA A 34 -13.55 -20.22 6.15
N ARG A 35 -14.89 -20.07 6.29
CA ARG A 35 -15.73 -19.28 5.40
C ARG A 35 -15.49 -17.78 5.58
N GLU A 36 -15.42 -17.29 6.82
CA GLU A 36 -15.09 -15.89 7.14
C GLU A 36 -13.73 -15.50 6.55
N LYS A 37 -12.71 -16.34 6.78
CA LYS A 37 -11.35 -16.09 6.30
C LYS A 37 -11.30 -15.96 4.78
N ARG A 38 -11.99 -16.86 4.07
CA ARG A 38 -12.10 -16.80 2.59
C ARG A 38 -12.82 -15.52 2.14
N ARG A 39 -13.92 -15.16 2.79
CA ARG A 39 -14.69 -13.95 2.48
C ARG A 39 -13.84 -12.68 2.66
N LEU A 40 -13.18 -12.54 3.81
CA LEU A 40 -12.32 -11.39 4.10
C LEU A 40 -11.13 -11.31 3.14
N LYS A 41 -10.51 -12.45 2.82
CA LYS A 41 -9.45 -12.51 1.81
C LYS A 41 -9.93 -12.03 0.44
N GLN A 42 -11.08 -12.49 -0.03
CA GLN A 42 -11.65 -12.05 -1.30
C GLN A 42 -11.96 -10.55 -1.31
N ILE A 43 -12.49 -10.00 -0.21
CA ILE A 43 -12.77 -8.57 -0.10
C ILE A 43 -11.47 -7.76 -0.15
N ALA A 44 -10.43 -8.20 0.56
CA ALA A 44 -9.11 -7.56 0.54
C ALA A 44 -8.51 -7.59 -0.87
N GLU A 45 -8.50 -8.75 -1.52
CA GLU A 45 -8.02 -8.90 -2.90
C GLU A 45 -8.79 -7.99 -3.87
N TYR A 46 -10.12 -7.96 -3.78
CA TYR A 46 -10.94 -7.12 -4.63
C TYR A 46 -10.68 -5.62 -4.42
N THR A 47 -10.50 -5.19 -3.18
CA THR A 47 -10.26 -3.79 -2.83
C THR A 47 -8.87 -3.33 -3.28
N LEU A 48 -7.85 -4.16 -3.02
CA LEU A 48 -6.46 -3.86 -3.38
C LEU A 48 -6.23 -3.89 -4.89
N ASN A 49 -6.92 -4.78 -5.61
CA ASN A 49 -6.80 -4.89 -7.07
C ASN A 49 -7.64 -3.87 -7.85
N LYS A 50 -8.37 -2.97 -7.16
CA LYS A 50 -9.21 -1.98 -7.83
C LYS A 50 -8.36 -0.87 -8.44
N THR A 51 -8.03 -1.00 -9.72
CA THR A 51 -7.30 0.02 -10.48
C THR A 51 -8.22 1.11 -11.02
N ARG A 52 -7.77 2.35 -11.04
CA ARG A 52 -8.44 3.47 -11.73
C ARG A 52 -7.47 4.16 -12.69
N ASN A 53 -7.99 4.60 -13.84
CA ASN A 53 -7.23 5.38 -14.80
C ASN A 53 -7.14 6.85 -14.34
N ILE A 54 -5.96 7.44 -14.48
CA ILE A 54 -5.72 8.87 -14.20
C ILE A 54 -5.10 9.53 -15.44
N ASN A 55 -5.49 10.77 -15.72
CA ASN A 55 -4.90 11.57 -16.79
C ASN A 55 -3.95 12.60 -16.18
N ILE A 56 -2.67 12.58 -16.58
CA ILE A 56 -1.64 13.50 -16.10
C ILE A 56 -1.06 14.26 -17.30
N ARG A 57 -0.95 15.59 -17.17
CA ARG A 57 -0.23 16.42 -18.14
C ARG A 57 1.24 16.49 -17.77
N LEU A 58 2.12 16.13 -18.69
CA LEU A 58 3.57 16.23 -18.54
C LEU A 58 4.15 17.11 -19.65
N SER A 59 5.25 17.79 -19.36
CA SER A 59 6.04 18.42 -20.43
C SER A 59 6.72 17.33 -21.27
N GLU A 60 6.96 17.65 -22.55
CA GLU A 60 7.63 16.73 -23.47
C GLU A 60 9.02 16.29 -22.95
N ARG A 61 9.78 17.25 -22.41
CA ARG A 61 11.08 16.99 -21.77
C ARG A 61 10.97 15.96 -20.65
N THR A 62 9.97 16.08 -19.78
CA THR A 62 9.78 15.14 -18.66
C THR A 62 9.39 13.75 -19.16
N LEU A 63 8.50 13.67 -20.15
CA LEU A 63 8.10 12.40 -20.74
C LEU A 63 9.30 11.66 -21.38
N LEU A 64 10.16 12.39 -22.09
CA LEU A 64 11.37 11.82 -22.70
C LEU A 64 12.34 11.28 -21.65
N ARG A 65 12.58 12.03 -20.57
CA ARG A 65 13.44 11.58 -19.46
C ARG A 65 12.89 10.35 -18.75
N LEU A 66 11.56 10.31 -18.53
CA LEU A 66 10.90 9.14 -17.94
C LEU A 66 11.09 7.90 -18.82
N LYS A 67 10.91 8.03 -20.14
CA LYS A 67 11.13 6.92 -21.08
C LYS A 67 12.57 6.45 -21.09
N ALA A 68 13.53 7.37 -21.12
CA ALA A 68 14.96 7.03 -21.05
C ALA A 68 15.28 6.25 -19.77
N LYS A 69 14.79 6.71 -18.62
CA LYS A 69 14.99 6.04 -17.34
C LYS A 69 14.35 4.65 -17.29
N ALA A 70 13.16 4.50 -17.86
CA ALA A 70 12.48 3.21 -17.92
C ALA A 70 13.24 2.19 -18.78
N ILE A 71 13.85 2.64 -19.88
CA ILE A 71 14.72 1.79 -20.72
C ILE A 71 15.97 1.36 -19.97
N GLU A 72 16.62 2.27 -19.23
CA GLU A 72 17.77 1.93 -18.38
C GLU A 72 17.43 0.86 -17.34
N GLU A 73 16.22 0.92 -16.77
CA GLU A 73 15.72 -0.04 -15.78
C GLU A 73 15.10 -1.29 -16.40
N GLY A 74 14.98 -1.36 -17.74
CA GLY A 74 14.41 -2.49 -18.46
C GLY A 74 12.91 -2.69 -18.24
N ILE A 75 12.18 -1.64 -17.88
CA ILE A 75 10.73 -1.69 -17.58
C ILE A 75 9.94 -0.72 -18.46
N PRO A 76 8.62 -0.94 -18.67
CA PRO A 76 7.78 0.03 -19.35
C PRO A 76 7.70 1.36 -18.59
N TYR A 77 7.66 2.49 -19.31
CA TYR A 77 7.63 3.82 -18.69
C TYR A 77 6.37 4.05 -17.85
N GLN A 78 5.25 3.41 -18.19
CA GLN A 78 4.02 3.44 -17.39
C GLN A 78 4.21 2.71 -16.05
N THR A 79 4.94 1.59 -16.06
CA THR A 79 5.28 0.84 -14.85
C THR A 79 6.19 1.67 -13.95
N LEU A 80 7.20 2.31 -14.52
CA LEU A 80 8.06 3.24 -13.78
C LEU A 80 7.24 4.39 -13.17
N ALA A 81 6.37 5.03 -13.95
CA ALA A 81 5.49 6.09 -13.45
C ALA A 81 4.60 5.62 -12.31
N GLY A 82 3.99 4.44 -12.45
CA GLY A 82 3.17 3.82 -11.41
C GLY A 82 3.97 3.51 -10.14
N SER A 83 5.19 3.00 -10.28
CA SER A 83 6.07 2.70 -9.14
C SER A 83 6.48 3.96 -8.37
N ILE A 84 6.71 5.06 -9.07
CA ILE A 84 7.00 6.37 -8.47
C ILE A 84 5.80 6.84 -7.67
N ILE A 85 4.61 6.85 -8.28
CA ILE A 85 3.37 7.27 -7.60
C ILE A 85 3.16 6.40 -6.34
N HIS A 86 3.26 5.08 -6.48
CA HIS A 86 3.13 4.14 -5.36
C HIS A 86 4.15 4.42 -4.26
N LYS A 87 5.42 4.71 -4.59
CA LYS A 87 6.46 5.05 -3.61
C LYS A 87 6.13 6.34 -2.84
N TYR A 88 5.48 7.31 -3.48
CA TYR A 88 5.11 8.57 -2.83
C TYR A 88 3.81 8.48 -2.03
N THR A 89 2.95 7.49 -2.26
CA THR A 89 1.68 7.30 -1.54
C THR A 89 1.68 6.17 -0.54
N SER A 90 2.70 5.29 -0.56
CA SER A 90 2.87 4.24 0.44
C SER A 90 3.40 4.89 1.72
N ILE A 91 2.50 5.13 2.67
CA ILE A 91 2.80 5.42 4.08
C ILE A 91 2.99 4.08 4.80
#